data_AF-A0AAX0N5P9-F1
#
_entry.id   AF-A0AAX0N5P9-F1
#
_cell.length_a   1.000
_cell.length_b   1.000
_cell.length_c   1.000
_cell.angle_alpha   90.00
_cell.angle_beta   90.00
_cell.angle_gamma   90.00
#
_symmetry.space_group_name_H-M   'P 1'
#
loop_
_entity.id
_entity.type
_entity.pdbx_description
1 polymer ?
#
loop_
_entity_poly.entity_id
_entity_poly.type
_entity_poly.pdbx_seq_one_letter_code
_entity_poly.pdbx_strand_id
1 'polypeptide(L)'
;MSKLKLTDVEWGEFKVKDIFEVTNSKPYHKNNLKITKKGIPYITRTSFNNGLEEIVENINVHKNPKNTISLGAENADFFYQSVEYITGNKMYIIQNDNISKNVGIFLAQSFRNSIKDCGFGYGKGLTGTRFKERIVILPMDSQGQPNWQFMEDYIKQEQKQQVQKIIDYYERKLVELAGDVAGLDKVEWKTFRFTEVFQEIQRGKRLTKANQTDGPKPYISSTSENNGVDAFIGNETGVRKFEDVLTLANSGSVGSTFYQQFEFVASDHVTALKSENADKYAYLFLSTVVKRLEEKYSFNREINDTRIKREKLILPVDKEGNPNFQYMSDFVKKLELDKAQEVLEYIYIYIRVKNILEEKVCEISWKDFWIEDVCEIKSGVRLTKANQEIGLRPFVGASDSDNGVTAFVSNTNKSLDANVLGVNYNGSVVENFYHPYEAIFSDDVKRLKWKDEIYGNKYTYLFLKQMILSQKIKYAYGYKFNGERMKRQKIMLPVTKTGLPDYDYMTSYMKKQELEQIFKILNYLNKENTHV
;
A
#
# COMPACT_ATOMS: atom_id res chain seq x y z
N MET A 1 -19.53 -18.44 4.63
CA MET A 1 -20.10 -17.95 5.90
C MET A 1 -21.09 -16.84 5.58
N SER A 2 -22.21 -16.78 6.30
CA SER A 2 -23.19 -15.68 6.22
C SER A 2 -22.54 -14.35 6.64
N LYS A 3 -23.05 -13.23 6.10
CA LYS A 3 -22.60 -11.88 6.46
C LYS A 3 -22.96 -11.61 7.94
N LEU A 4 -21.95 -11.30 8.76
CA LEU A 4 -22.13 -10.85 10.14
C LEU A 4 -22.84 -9.49 10.14
N LYS A 5 -23.88 -9.35 10.97
CA LYS A 5 -24.54 -8.07 11.24
C LYS A 5 -24.47 -7.75 12.72
N LEU A 6 -24.48 -6.47 13.05
CA LEU A 6 -24.57 -6.00 14.45
C LEU A 6 -25.87 -6.45 15.13
N THR A 7 -26.91 -6.79 14.37
CA THR A 7 -28.19 -7.33 14.85
C THR A 7 -28.15 -8.81 15.19
N ASP A 8 -27.08 -9.51 14.79
CA ASP A 8 -26.98 -10.97 14.96
C ASP A 8 -26.30 -11.37 16.27
N VAL A 9 -25.99 -10.38 17.14
CA VAL A 9 -25.37 -10.58 18.45
C VAL A 9 -26.11 -9.82 19.53
N GLU A 10 -26.10 -10.36 20.74
CA GLU A 10 -26.58 -9.65 21.92
C GLU A 10 -25.56 -8.59 22.36
N TRP A 11 -26.05 -7.52 22.96
CA TRP A 11 -25.22 -6.40 23.43
C TRP A 11 -25.39 -6.21 24.93
N GLY A 12 -24.28 -5.97 25.62
CA GLY A 12 -24.23 -5.80 27.07
C GLY A 12 -23.59 -4.49 27.48
N GLU A 13 -23.97 -4.01 28.66
CA GLU A 13 -23.35 -2.86 29.32
C GLU A 13 -22.17 -3.32 30.17
N PHE A 14 -20.99 -2.75 29.91
CA PHE A 14 -19.77 -3.07 30.63
C PHE A 14 -19.16 -1.81 31.23
N LYS A 15 -18.80 -1.87 32.51
CA LYS A 15 -18.02 -0.79 33.10
C LYS A 15 -16.57 -0.90 32.63
N VAL A 16 -15.99 0.21 32.18
CA VAL A 16 -14.65 0.21 31.57
C VAL A 16 -13.61 -0.43 32.49
N LYS A 17 -13.61 -0.10 33.79
CA LYS A 17 -12.64 -0.65 34.75
C LYS A 17 -12.73 -2.16 34.99
N ASP A 18 -13.85 -2.79 34.63
CA ASP A 18 -14.06 -4.22 34.84
C ASP A 18 -13.46 -5.03 33.67
N ILE A 19 -13.27 -4.39 32.51
CA ILE A 19 -12.76 -5.03 31.28
C ILE A 19 -11.36 -4.53 30.91
N PHE A 20 -11.06 -3.26 31.15
CA PHE A 20 -9.84 -2.61 30.66
C PHE A 20 -9.01 -2.01 31.78
N GLU A 21 -7.69 -2.14 31.64
CA GLU A 21 -6.75 -1.36 32.43
C GLU A 21 -6.59 0.03 31.79
N VAL A 22 -6.85 1.09 32.57
CA VAL A 22 -6.67 2.48 32.12
C VAL A 22 -5.58 3.14 32.95
N THR A 23 -4.47 3.52 32.31
CA THR A 23 -3.29 4.09 32.96
C THR A 23 -2.98 5.48 32.40
N ASN A 24 -2.30 6.30 33.20
CA ASN A 24 -1.82 7.59 32.73
C ASN A 24 -0.52 7.40 31.94
N SER A 25 -0.45 7.99 30.75
CA SER A 25 0.75 7.92 29.94
C SER A 25 1.80 8.91 30.44
N LYS A 26 3.09 8.53 30.36
CA LYS A 26 4.19 9.44 30.68
C LYS A 26 4.26 10.56 29.63
N PRO A 27 4.18 11.85 30.03
CA PRO A 27 4.20 12.94 29.07
C PRO A 27 5.62 13.30 28.63
N TYR A 28 5.76 13.62 27.35
CA TYR A 28 6.97 14.18 26.75
C TYR A 28 6.66 15.52 26.10
N HIS A 29 7.50 16.53 26.35
CA HIS A 29 7.35 17.85 25.76
C HIS A 29 7.97 17.89 24.37
N LYS A 30 7.21 18.37 23.38
CA LYS A 30 7.64 18.45 21.96
C LYS A 30 9.00 19.12 21.78
N ASN A 31 9.29 20.20 22.51
CA ASN A 31 10.55 20.94 22.42
C ASN A 31 11.79 20.10 22.79
N ASN A 32 11.61 18.99 23.50
CA ASN A 32 12.68 18.08 23.90
C ASN A 32 12.79 16.87 22.96
N LEU A 33 11.97 16.81 21.91
CA LEU A 33 11.92 15.72 20.95
C LEU A 33 12.50 16.20 19.62
N LYS A 34 13.32 15.34 19.01
CA LYS A 34 13.84 15.58 17.67
C LYS A 34 12.94 14.92 16.64
N ILE A 35 12.29 15.74 15.82
CA ILE A 35 11.41 15.29 14.74
C ILE A 35 12.25 14.65 13.64
N THR A 36 11.73 13.57 13.08
CA THR A 36 12.36 12.78 12.02
C THR A 36 11.29 12.17 11.13
N LYS A 37 11.65 11.72 9.94
CA LYS A 37 10.73 10.96 9.07
C LYS A 37 10.55 9.51 9.55
N LYS A 38 11.41 9.02 10.45
CA LYS A 38 11.44 7.63 10.92
C LYS A 38 11.81 7.52 12.39
N GLY A 39 11.01 6.80 13.15
CA GLY A 39 11.23 6.62 14.58
C GLY A 39 9.95 6.22 15.29
N ILE A 40 9.73 6.77 16.48
CA ILE A 40 8.60 6.43 17.33
C ILE A 40 7.46 7.45 17.07
N PRO A 41 6.20 7.00 16.94
CA PRO A 41 5.04 7.88 16.94
C PRO A 41 4.95 8.73 18.21
N TYR A 42 4.85 10.04 18.05
CA TYR A 42 4.48 10.98 19.10
C TYR A 42 2.99 11.29 19.00
N ILE A 43 2.21 10.67 19.88
CA ILE A 43 0.75 10.73 19.90
C ILE A 43 0.29 11.82 20.88
N THR A 44 -0.60 12.70 20.44
CA THR A 44 -1.13 13.78 21.27
C THR A 44 -2.65 13.79 21.25
N ARG A 45 -3.25 14.90 21.73
CA ARG A 45 -4.70 15.07 21.88
C ARG A 45 -5.35 15.56 20.58
N THR A 46 -4.61 15.58 19.48
CA THR A 46 -5.16 15.87 18.15
C THR A 46 -6.20 14.80 17.80
N SER A 47 -7.35 15.22 17.27
CA SER A 47 -8.38 14.32 16.71
C SER A 47 -8.06 13.89 15.27
N PHE A 48 -6.96 14.40 14.72
CA PHE A 48 -6.52 14.09 13.36
C PHE A 48 -5.51 12.94 13.37
N ASN A 49 -5.39 12.27 12.21
CA ASN A 49 -4.32 11.31 11.92
C ASN A 49 -4.08 10.25 13.02
N ASN A 50 -5.15 9.70 13.61
CA ASN A 50 -5.06 8.69 14.67
C ASN A 50 -4.26 9.17 15.92
N GLY A 51 -4.34 10.47 16.21
CA GLY A 51 -3.61 11.11 17.31
C GLY A 51 -2.14 11.39 17.00
N LEU A 52 -1.64 11.01 15.82
CA LEU A 52 -0.24 11.20 15.44
C LEU A 52 0.03 12.66 15.12
N GLU A 53 0.89 13.29 15.93
CA GLU A 53 1.35 14.65 15.68
C GLU A 53 2.68 14.66 14.90
N GLU A 54 3.64 13.82 15.30
CA GLU A 54 4.97 13.75 14.67
C GLU A 54 5.56 12.34 14.78
N ILE A 55 6.59 12.07 13.98
CA ILE A 55 7.51 10.96 14.20
C ILE A 55 8.79 11.52 14.82
N VAL A 56 9.25 10.92 15.92
CA VAL A 56 10.43 11.41 16.66
C VAL A 56 11.52 10.35 16.74
N GLU A 57 12.77 10.77 16.96
CA GLU A 57 13.89 9.84 17.05
C GLU A 57 13.65 8.75 18.10
N ASN A 58 14.20 7.56 17.84
CA ASN A 58 14.09 6.44 18.78
C ASN A 58 14.95 6.72 20.01
N ILE A 59 14.35 7.37 21.00
CA ILE A 59 14.97 7.73 22.26
C ILE A 59 14.81 6.61 23.28
N ASN A 60 15.81 6.45 24.15
CA ASN A 60 15.77 5.48 25.24
C ASN A 60 14.90 6.01 26.39
N VAL A 61 13.58 5.98 26.19
CA VAL A 61 12.58 6.44 27.16
C VAL A 61 11.50 5.39 27.34
N HIS A 62 10.66 5.56 28.36
CA HIS A 62 9.46 4.74 28.53
C HIS A 62 8.51 4.93 27.35
N LYS A 63 8.17 3.83 26.70
CA LYS A 63 7.24 3.80 25.57
C LYS A 63 5.98 3.10 26.02
N ASN A 64 4.85 3.58 25.51
CA ASN A 64 3.59 2.90 25.66
C ASN A 64 3.58 1.65 24.77
N PRO A 65 3.01 0.55 25.24
CA PRO A 65 2.98 -0.70 24.49
C PRO A 65 2.08 -0.59 23.27
N LYS A 66 2.44 -1.34 22.22
CA LYS A 66 1.59 -1.56 21.04
C LYS A 66 0.31 -2.31 21.40
N ASN A 67 -0.65 -2.31 20.48
CA ASN A 67 -1.95 -2.97 20.62
C ASN A 67 -2.79 -2.41 21.78
N THR A 68 -2.74 -1.09 21.95
CA THR A 68 -3.49 -0.37 22.98
C THR A 68 -4.31 0.74 22.37
N ILE A 69 -5.21 1.34 23.14
CA ILE A 69 -5.99 2.50 22.71
C ILE A 69 -5.52 3.73 23.49
N SER A 70 -5.07 4.77 22.78
CA SER A 70 -4.74 6.05 23.37
C SER A 70 -5.98 6.93 23.52
N LEU A 71 -6.13 7.57 24.68
CA LEU A 71 -7.19 8.52 25.00
C LEU A 71 -6.62 9.90 25.30
N GLY A 72 -7.05 10.93 24.57
CA GLY A 72 -6.73 12.33 24.85
C GLY A 72 -7.78 13.01 25.72
N ALA A 73 -7.40 13.55 26.89
CA ALA A 73 -8.39 14.01 27.88
C ALA A 73 -9.29 15.16 27.41
N GLU A 74 -8.73 16.20 26.77
CA GLU A 74 -9.45 17.45 26.51
C GLU A 74 -10.41 17.33 25.31
N ASN A 75 -9.92 16.82 24.18
CA ASN A 75 -10.73 16.60 22.98
C ASN A 75 -11.53 15.29 23.03
N ALA A 76 -11.27 14.43 24.03
CA ALA A 76 -11.91 13.13 24.27
C ALA A 76 -12.07 12.30 22.98
N ASP A 77 -10.94 11.81 22.46
CA ASP A 77 -10.92 10.90 21.30
C ASP A 77 -10.07 9.65 21.59
N PHE A 78 -10.32 8.58 20.85
CA PHE A 78 -9.79 7.24 21.06
C PHE A 78 -9.13 6.71 19.79
N PHE A 79 -7.86 6.31 19.90
CA PHE A 79 -7.09 5.85 18.75
C PHE A 79 -6.36 4.56 19.04
N TYR A 80 -6.52 3.56 18.17
CA TYR A 80 -5.78 2.32 18.27
C TYR A 80 -4.32 2.53 17.84
N GLN A 81 -3.37 2.07 18.64
CA GLN A 81 -1.94 2.18 18.36
C GLN A 81 -1.33 0.81 18.07
N SER A 82 -0.96 0.57 16.80
CA SER A 82 -0.44 -0.72 16.33
C SER A 82 1.03 -0.98 16.65
N VAL A 83 1.73 0.05 17.12
CA VAL A 83 3.17 0.03 17.43
C VAL A 83 3.41 0.73 18.76
N GLU A 84 4.59 0.56 19.34
CA GLU A 84 4.97 1.31 20.53
C GLU A 84 5.03 2.81 20.20
N TYR A 85 4.65 3.64 21.17
CA TYR A 85 4.53 5.08 20.97
C TYR A 85 4.86 5.84 22.24
N ILE A 86 5.11 7.14 22.12
CA ILE A 86 5.18 8.06 23.26
C ILE A 86 4.08 9.10 23.13
N THR A 87 3.79 9.83 24.21
CA THR A 87 2.69 10.80 24.19
C THR A 87 3.05 12.17 24.71
N GLY A 88 2.27 13.16 24.28
CA GLY A 88 2.19 14.46 24.93
C GLY A 88 1.44 14.44 26.27
N ASN A 89 1.14 15.63 26.78
CA ASN A 89 0.43 15.81 28.05
C ASN A 89 -1.03 15.31 28.02
N LYS A 90 -1.51 14.85 29.19
CA LYS A 90 -2.91 14.45 29.45
C LYS A 90 -3.42 13.35 28.50
N MET A 91 -2.57 12.35 28.27
CA MET A 91 -2.88 11.17 27.48
C MET A 91 -3.00 9.95 28.40
N TYR A 92 -3.91 9.05 28.08
CA TYR A 92 -4.13 7.81 28.82
C TYR A 92 -3.99 6.61 27.87
N ILE A 93 -3.69 5.45 28.44
CA ILE A 93 -3.54 4.18 27.73
C ILE A 93 -4.66 3.27 28.24
N ILE A 94 -5.37 2.63 27.32
CA ILE A 94 -6.42 1.64 27.59
C ILE A 94 -5.91 0.29 27.07
N GLN A 95 -5.86 -0.71 27.93
CA GLN A 95 -5.21 -2.00 27.66
C GLN A 95 -6.11 -3.18 28.02
N ASN A 96 -6.01 -4.24 27.22
CA ASN A 96 -6.52 -5.59 27.49
C ASN A 96 -5.82 -6.56 26.51
N ASP A 97 -5.50 -7.77 26.96
CA ASP A 97 -4.76 -8.76 26.16
C ASP A 97 -5.49 -9.20 24.88
N ASN A 98 -6.81 -9.02 24.82
CA ASN A 98 -7.64 -9.35 23.65
C ASN A 98 -7.67 -8.23 22.60
N ILE A 99 -7.04 -7.08 22.83
CA ILE A 99 -7.01 -5.98 21.85
C ILE A 99 -6.07 -6.34 20.70
N SER A 100 -6.65 -6.75 19.59
CA SER A 100 -6.00 -6.78 18.29
C SER A 100 -6.15 -5.42 17.57
N LYS A 101 -5.63 -5.32 16.34
CA LYS A 101 -5.93 -4.18 15.46
C LYS A 101 -7.42 -3.98 15.19
N ASN A 102 -8.12 -5.05 14.86
CA ASN A 102 -9.51 -4.96 14.42
C ASN A 102 -10.43 -4.77 15.63
N VAL A 103 -10.17 -5.46 16.74
CA VAL A 103 -10.84 -5.20 18.02
C VAL A 103 -10.59 -3.76 18.46
N GLY A 104 -9.36 -3.26 18.38
CA GLY A 104 -9.02 -1.88 18.75
C GLY A 104 -9.77 -0.82 17.94
N ILE A 105 -9.95 -1.05 16.63
CA ILE A 105 -10.77 -0.17 15.76
C ILE A 105 -12.24 -0.21 16.18
N PHE A 106 -12.79 -1.40 16.45
CA PHE A 106 -14.16 -1.56 16.92
C PHE A 106 -14.40 -0.85 18.26
N LEU A 107 -13.49 -1.06 19.21
CA LEU A 107 -13.53 -0.47 20.54
C LEU A 107 -13.41 1.06 20.48
N ALA A 108 -12.52 1.61 19.65
CA ALA A 108 -12.41 3.05 19.48
C ALA A 108 -13.75 3.67 19.06
N GLN A 109 -14.49 3.04 18.15
CA GLN A 109 -15.82 3.50 17.78
C GLN A 109 -16.84 3.32 18.91
N SER A 110 -16.80 2.20 19.62
CA SER A 110 -17.70 1.93 20.76
C SER A 110 -17.48 2.94 21.90
N PHE A 111 -16.23 3.31 22.16
CA PHE A 111 -15.86 4.32 23.15
C PHE A 111 -16.32 5.72 22.73
N ARG A 112 -16.13 6.10 21.45
CA ARG A 112 -16.71 7.35 20.91
C ARG A 112 -18.22 7.40 21.09
N ASN A 113 -18.92 6.30 20.81
CA ASN A 113 -20.37 6.23 21.01
C ASN A 113 -20.75 6.41 22.50
N SER A 114 -19.98 5.85 23.44
CA SER A 114 -20.22 5.99 24.88
C SER A 114 -20.06 7.42 25.44
N ILE A 115 -19.44 8.32 24.67
CA ILE A 115 -19.22 9.72 25.04
C ILE A 115 -19.99 10.70 24.16
N LYS A 116 -20.77 10.19 23.21
CA LYS A 116 -21.61 11.00 22.33
C LYS A 116 -22.55 11.86 23.19
N ASP A 117 -22.70 13.13 22.82
CA ASP A 117 -23.59 14.10 23.48
C ASP A 117 -23.28 14.38 24.97
N CYS A 118 -22.11 13.99 25.47
CA CYS A 118 -21.71 14.23 26.87
C CYS A 118 -21.03 15.60 27.11
N GLY A 119 -20.77 16.36 26.04
CA GLY A 119 -20.19 17.71 26.11
C GLY A 119 -18.75 17.75 26.63
N PHE A 120 -17.91 16.80 26.23
CA PHE A 120 -16.47 16.85 26.51
C PHE A 120 -15.79 17.93 25.67
N GLY A 121 -14.87 18.68 26.28
CA GLY A 121 -14.15 19.77 25.63
C GLY A 121 -13.20 20.49 26.59
N TYR A 122 -12.67 21.64 26.15
CA TYR A 122 -11.75 22.46 26.94
C TYR A 122 -12.42 22.88 28.27
N GLY A 123 -11.87 22.42 29.40
CA GLY A 123 -12.41 22.65 30.76
C GLY A 123 -13.20 21.48 31.36
N LYS A 124 -13.70 20.52 30.56
CA LYS A 124 -14.47 19.34 31.04
C LYS A 124 -13.90 18.01 30.52
N GLY A 125 -12.58 17.90 30.41
CA GLY A 125 -11.92 16.75 29.77
C GLY A 125 -12.19 15.38 30.41
N LEU A 126 -12.23 14.33 29.59
CA LEU A 126 -12.38 12.93 29.99
C LEU A 126 -11.04 12.38 30.54
N THR A 127 -10.84 12.51 31.85
CA THR A 127 -9.68 11.90 32.51
C THR A 127 -9.79 10.38 32.54
N GLY A 128 -8.67 9.68 32.67
CA GLY A 128 -8.66 8.21 32.83
C GLY A 128 -9.49 7.73 34.01
N THR A 129 -9.50 8.46 35.14
CA THR A 129 -10.36 8.16 36.29
C THR A 129 -11.85 8.26 35.96
N ARG A 130 -12.25 9.27 35.18
CA ARG A 130 -13.63 9.40 34.71
C ARG A 130 -13.98 8.32 33.69
N PHE A 131 -13.04 7.97 32.81
CA PHE A 131 -13.26 6.94 31.79
C PHE A 131 -13.44 5.55 32.41
N LYS A 132 -12.66 5.19 33.44
CA LYS A 132 -12.80 3.94 34.21
C LYS A 132 -14.21 3.67 34.71
N GLU A 133 -14.93 4.71 35.10
CA GLU A 133 -16.28 4.59 35.65
C GLU A 133 -17.38 4.61 34.58
N ARG A 134 -17.05 4.83 33.30
CA ARG A 134 -18.05 4.83 32.22
C ARG A 134 -18.55 3.44 31.91
N ILE A 135 -19.76 3.39 31.39
CA ILE A 135 -20.37 2.21 30.79
C ILE A 135 -20.15 2.29 29.27
N VAL A 136 -19.70 1.18 28.69
CA VAL A 136 -19.57 0.98 27.25
C VAL A 136 -20.45 -0.20 26.83
N ILE A 137 -21.09 -0.07 25.68
CA ILE A 137 -21.95 -1.13 25.13
C ILE A 137 -21.12 -1.94 24.15
N LEU A 138 -20.97 -3.24 24.40
CA LEU A 138 -20.16 -4.18 23.61
C LEU A 138 -20.97 -5.44 23.26
N PRO A 139 -20.67 -6.12 22.14
CA PRO A 139 -21.31 -7.38 21.81
C PRO A 139 -20.93 -8.45 22.84
N MET A 140 -21.84 -9.37 23.15
CA MET A 140 -21.65 -10.43 24.15
C MET A 140 -21.46 -11.80 23.51
N ASP A 141 -20.66 -12.64 24.16
CA ASP A 141 -20.58 -14.06 23.88
C ASP A 141 -21.63 -14.84 24.70
N SER A 142 -21.66 -16.17 24.54
CA SER A 142 -22.60 -17.03 25.26
C SER A 142 -22.38 -17.08 26.78
N GLN A 143 -21.29 -16.50 27.29
CA GLN A 143 -20.97 -16.38 28.72
C GLN A 143 -21.26 -14.97 29.26
N GLY A 144 -21.85 -14.07 28.46
CA GLY A 144 -22.10 -12.69 28.84
C GLY A 144 -20.84 -11.83 28.94
N GLN A 145 -19.70 -12.29 28.39
CA GLN A 145 -18.46 -11.53 28.32
C GLN A 145 -18.36 -10.80 26.97
N PRO A 146 -17.49 -9.78 26.83
CA PRO A 146 -17.28 -9.12 25.54
C PRO A 146 -16.86 -10.11 24.44
N ASN A 147 -17.59 -10.12 23.33
CA ASN A 147 -17.36 -11.01 22.20
C ASN A 147 -16.22 -10.50 21.31
N TRP A 148 -14.99 -10.76 21.74
CA TRP A 148 -13.76 -10.37 21.03
C TRP A 148 -13.70 -10.90 19.60
N GLN A 149 -14.12 -12.15 19.39
CA GLN A 149 -14.09 -12.79 18.07
C GLN A 149 -15.08 -12.13 17.10
N PHE A 150 -16.28 -11.78 17.56
CA PHE A 150 -17.23 -11.04 16.74
C PHE A 150 -16.68 -9.65 16.36
N MET A 151 -16.10 -8.91 17.32
CA MET A 151 -15.50 -7.59 17.03
C MET A 151 -14.38 -7.68 15.98
N GLU A 152 -13.53 -8.69 16.09
CA GLU A 152 -12.45 -9.00 15.14
C GLU A 152 -13.01 -9.26 13.73
N ASP A 153 -13.92 -10.23 13.62
CA ASP A 153 -14.42 -10.72 12.34
C ASP A 153 -15.33 -9.70 11.65
N TYR A 154 -16.12 -8.95 12.42
CA TYR A 154 -16.96 -7.88 11.91
C TYR A 154 -16.13 -6.79 11.23
N ILE A 155 -15.07 -6.30 11.88
CA ILE A 155 -14.20 -5.27 11.29
C ILE A 155 -13.46 -5.81 10.05
N LYS A 156 -12.97 -7.05 10.08
CA LYS A 156 -12.37 -7.68 8.89
C LYS A 156 -13.35 -7.74 7.73
N GLN A 157 -14.59 -8.15 7.98
CA GLN A 157 -15.64 -8.20 6.98
C GLN A 157 -15.92 -6.81 6.38
N GLU A 158 -16.06 -5.78 7.21
CA GLU A 158 -16.34 -4.42 6.74
C GLU A 158 -15.15 -3.83 5.97
N GLN A 159 -13.91 -4.07 6.41
CA GLN A 159 -12.72 -3.69 5.65
C GLN A 159 -12.70 -4.36 4.27
N LYS A 160 -13.01 -5.66 4.18
CA LYS A 160 -13.10 -6.37 2.90
C LYS A 160 -14.15 -5.77 1.97
N GLN A 161 -15.30 -5.38 2.50
CA GLN A 161 -16.34 -4.69 1.70
C GLN A 161 -15.85 -3.32 1.19
N GLN A 162 -15.14 -2.55 2.02
CA GLN A 162 -14.58 -1.25 1.59
C GLN A 162 -13.52 -1.43 0.50
N VAL A 163 -12.64 -2.42 0.65
CA VAL A 163 -11.66 -2.79 -0.38
C VAL A 163 -12.34 -3.14 -1.70
N GLN A 164 -13.43 -3.93 -1.65
CA GLN A 164 -14.18 -4.28 -2.87
C GLN A 164 -14.77 -3.04 -3.55
N LYS A 165 -15.35 -2.10 -2.80
CA LYS A 165 -15.87 -0.84 -3.39
C LYS A 165 -14.80 -0.04 -4.12
N ILE A 166 -13.56 -0.05 -3.61
CA ILE A 166 -12.42 0.62 -4.25
C ILE A 166 -12.04 -0.11 -5.55
N ILE A 167 -11.98 -1.44 -5.53
CA ILE A 167 -11.74 -2.27 -6.73
C ILE A 167 -12.81 -1.96 -7.79
N ASP A 168 -14.09 -2.07 -7.44
CA ASP A 168 -15.22 -1.83 -8.35
C ASP A 168 -15.21 -0.40 -8.93
N TYR A 169 -14.73 0.57 -8.16
CA TYR A 169 -14.55 1.94 -8.64
C TYR A 169 -13.48 2.02 -9.73
N TYR A 170 -12.28 1.47 -9.48
CA TYR A 170 -11.20 1.51 -10.47
C TYR A 170 -11.49 0.63 -11.69
N GLU A 171 -12.11 -0.53 -11.53
CA GLU A 171 -12.50 -1.39 -12.66
C GLU A 171 -13.51 -0.69 -13.58
N ARG A 172 -14.55 -0.06 -13.01
CA ARG A 172 -15.49 0.74 -13.81
C ARG A 172 -14.78 1.89 -14.51
N LYS A 173 -13.86 2.55 -13.82
CA LYS A 173 -13.08 3.64 -14.39
C LYS A 173 -12.20 3.19 -15.56
N LEU A 174 -11.63 1.99 -15.51
CA LEU A 174 -10.90 1.41 -16.65
C LEU A 174 -11.82 1.22 -17.85
N VAL A 175 -13.04 0.72 -17.64
CA VAL A 175 -14.02 0.55 -18.72
C VAL A 175 -14.48 1.89 -19.30
N GLU A 176 -14.74 2.88 -18.44
CA GLU A 176 -15.15 4.24 -18.86
C GLU A 176 -14.06 4.96 -19.67
N LEU A 177 -12.79 4.71 -19.35
CA LEU A 177 -11.63 5.31 -20.03
C LEU A 177 -11.12 4.47 -21.20
N ALA A 178 -11.60 3.23 -21.37
CA ALA A 178 -11.23 2.34 -22.47
C ALA A 178 -11.86 2.83 -23.78
N GLY A 179 -11.19 3.76 -24.45
CA GLY A 179 -11.46 4.19 -25.82
C GLY A 179 -10.22 4.05 -26.71
N ASP A 180 -10.33 4.41 -27.99
CA ASP A 180 -9.19 4.44 -28.91
C ASP A 180 -8.22 5.58 -28.54
N VAL A 181 -7.32 5.30 -27.60
CA VAL A 181 -6.25 6.23 -27.18
C VAL A 181 -4.99 6.09 -28.06
N ALA A 182 -5.20 5.77 -29.34
CA ALA A 182 -4.15 5.56 -30.33
C ALA A 182 -3.79 6.89 -31.01
N GLY A 183 -2.50 7.10 -31.30
CA GLY A 183 -2.05 8.22 -32.12
C GLY A 183 -1.65 9.51 -31.37
N LEU A 184 -1.39 9.46 -30.07
CA LEU A 184 -0.93 10.63 -29.30
C LEU A 184 0.54 11.04 -29.60
N ASP A 185 1.28 10.20 -30.32
CA ASP A 185 2.74 10.28 -30.45
C ASP A 185 3.20 11.25 -31.56
N LYS A 186 2.27 11.70 -32.41
CA LYS A 186 2.53 12.60 -33.54
C LYS A 186 1.48 13.71 -33.59
N VAL A 187 1.66 14.71 -32.74
CA VAL A 187 0.82 15.91 -32.70
C VAL A 187 1.64 17.15 -33.01
N GLU A 188 1.12 18.01 -33.87
CA GLU A 188 1.69 19.34 -34.11
C GLU A 188 1.20 20.32 -33.06
N TRP A 189 2.05 21.29 -32.71
CA TRP A 189 1.73 22.33 -31.75
C TRP A 189 1.81 23.71 -32.41
N LYS A 190 0.82 24.57 -32.14
CA LYS A 190 0.80 25.96 -32.61
C LYS A 190 0.44 26.92 -31.50
N THR A 191 0.75 28.19 -31.74
CA THR A 191 0.41 29.28 -30.84
C THR A 191 -0.98 29.82 -31.18
N PHE A 192 -1.86 29.88 -30.19
CA PHE A 192 -3.20 30.44 -30.26
C PHE A 192 -3.34 31.63 -29.31
N ARG A 193 -4.14 32.61 -29.67
CA ARG A 193 -4.54 33.70 -28.76
C ARG A 193 -5.50 33.15 -27.70
N PHE A 194 -5.45 33.72 -26.51
CA PHE A 194 -6.35 33.33 -25.43
C PHE A 194 -7.83 33.38 -25.83
N THR A 195 -8.21 34.39 -26.63
CA THR A 195 -9.58 34.59 -27.13
C THR A 195 -9.99 33.62 -28.24
N GLU A 196 -9.05 32.88 -28.84
CA GLU A 196 -9.36 31.80 -29.79
C GLU A 196 -9.72 30.50 -29.05
N VAL A 197 -9.21 30.34 -27.82
CA VAL A 197 -9.43 29.15 -26.99
C VAL A 197 -10.62 29.33 -26.05
N PHE A 198 -10.72 30.53 -25.43
CA PHE A 198 -11.79 30.88 -24.50
C PHE A 198 -12.68 31.98 -25.09
N GLN A 199 -13.88 31.59 -25.50
CA GLN A 199 -14.87 32.48 -26.10
C GLN A 199 -15.45 33.46 -25.07
N GLU A 200 -15.56 33.05 -23.80
CA GLU A 200 -15.96 33.93 -22.71
C GLU A 200 -14.87 34.06 -21.65
N ILE A 201 -14.47 35.30 -21.38
CA ILE A 201 -13.50 35.65 -20.34
C ILE A 201 -14.15 36.69 -19.45
N GLN A 202 -14.55 36.29 -18.24
CA GLN A 202 -15.30 37.15 -17.35
C GLN A 202 -14.77 37.08 -15.92
N ARG A 203 -14.38 38.24 -15.39
CA ARG A 203 -14.02 38.39 -13.98
C ARG A 203 -15.23 38.16 -13.09
N GLY A 204 -15.02 37.60 -11.89
CA GLY A 204 -16.06 37.52 -10.87
C GLY A 204 -16.46 38.91 -10.35
N LYS A 205 -17.19 38.93 -9.24
CA LYS A 205 -17.70 40.19 -8.68
C LYS A 205 -17.32 40.30 -7.20
N ARG A 206 -16.99 41.52 -6.78
CA ARG A 206 -16.53 41.79 -5.43
C ARG A 206 -17.63 41.44 -4.43
N LEU A 207 -17.29 40.56 -3.49
CA LEU A 207 -18.13 40.16 -2.36
C LEU A 207 -17.22 40.02 -1.15
N THR A 208 -17.33 40.94 -0.19
CA THR A 208 -16.50 40.90 1.04
C THR A 208 -16.99 39.80 1.98
N LYS A 209 -16.09 39.26 2.82
CA LYS A 209 -16.45 38.23 3.81
C LYS A 209 -17.62 38.64 4.71
N ALA A 210 -17.69 39.92 5.10
CA ALA A 210 -18.78 40.45 5.91
C ALA A 210 -20.16 40.42 5.23
N ASN A 211 -20.20 40.36 3.89
CA ASN A 211 -21.43 40.34 3.09
C ASN A 211 -21.78 38.93 2.59
N GLN A 212 -20.98 37.93 2.92
CA GLN A 212 -21.29 36.53 2.59
C GLN A 212 -22.37 36.01 3.55
N THR A 213 -23.33 35.28 3.01
CA THR A 213 -24.32 34.53 3.78
C THR A 213 -24.01 33.05 3.65
N ASP A 214 -24.11 32.27 4.72
CA ASP A 214 -23.87 30.82 4.66
C ASP A 214 -24.84 30.14 3.69
N GLY A 215 -24.33 29.17 2.93
CA GLY A 215 -25.13 28.39 2.00
C GLY A 215 -24.31 27.29 1.34
N PRO A 216 -24.86 26.53 0.39
CA PRO A 216 -24.22 25.33 -0.15
C PRO A 216 -23.34 25.60 -1.38
N LYS A 217 -23.28 26.83 -1.92
CA LYS A 217 -22.57 27.11 -3.19
C LYS A 217 -21.11 27.45 -2.93
N PRO A 218 -20.15 26.83 -3.62
CA PRO A 218 -18.75 27.20 -3.50
C PRO A 218 -18.52 28.68 -3.86
N TYR A 219 -17.76 29.37 -3.02
CA TYR A 219 -17.20 30.69 -3.32
C TYR A 219 -15.74 30.52 -3.70
N ILE A 220 -15.41 30.81 -4.95
CA ILE A 220 -14.06 30.69 -5.50
C ILE A 220 -13.31 32.02 -5.35
N SER A 221 -12.18 31.98 -4.65
CA SER A 221 -11.29 33.12 -4.42
C SER A 221 -9.94 32.91 -5.09
N SER A 222 -8.98 33.79 -4.83
CA SER A 222 -7.62 33.72 -5.35
C SER A 222 -6.68 32.78 -4.59
N THR A 223 -7.21 31.89 -3.74
CA THR A 223 -6.41 30.87 -3.05
C THR A 223 -5.92 29.78 -4.00
N SER A 224 -4.71 29.27 -3.74
CA SER A 224 -4.13 28.09 -4.42
C SER A 224 -4.59 26.77 -3.80
N GLU A 225 -5.28 26.82 -2.67
CA GLU A 225 -5.72 25.64 -1.92
C GLU A 225 -7.14 25.24 -2.32
N ASN A 226 -7.51 23.98 -2.08
CA ASN A 226 -8.89 23.47 -2.20
C ASN A 226 -9.58 23.81 -3.53
N ASN A 227 -8.85 23.78 -4.66
CA ASN A 227 -9.34 24.19 -5.98
C ASN A 227 -9.94 25.61 -6.01
N GLY A 228 -9.40 26.53 -5.20
CA GLY A 228 -9.86 27.92 -5.13
C GLY A 228 -11.06 28.13 -4.20
N VAL A 229 -11.64 27.09 -3.60
CA VAL A 229 -12.79 27.21 -2.70
C VAL A 229 -12.37 27.82 -1.36
N ASP A 230 -12.86 29.02 -1.05
CA ASP A 230 -12.58 29.74 0.21
C ASP A 230 -13.74 29.66 1.21
N ALA A 231 -14.98 29.51 0.72
CA ALA A 231 -16.17 29.41 1.54
C ALA A 231 -17.31 28.71 0.79
N PHE A 232 -18.39 28.41 1.50
CA PHE A 232 -19.68 28.04 0.91
C PHE A 232 -20.72 29.10 1.27
N ILE A 233 -21.38 29.66 0.26
CA ILE A 233 -22.26 30.83 0.39
C ILE A 233 -23.66 30.58 -0.19
N GLY A 234 -24.61 31.40 0.23
CA GLY A 234 -26.02 31.43 -0.20
C GLY A 234 -26.42 32.71 -0.92
N ASN A 235 -25.47 33.58 -1.28
CA ASN A 235 -25.75 34.85 -1.95
C ASN A 235 -26.27 34.61 -3.39
N GLU A 236 -27.44 35.15 -3.70
CA GLU A 236 -28.08 35.04 -5.03
C GLU A 236 -28.02 36.34 -5.84
N THR A 237 -28.02 37.50 -5.18
CA THR A 237 -28.02 38.82 -5.81
C THR A 237 -26.66 39.49 -5.68
N GLY A 238 -26.32 40.35 -6.63
CA GLY A 238 -25.05 41.10 -6.58
C GLY A 238 -23.79 40.26 -6.83
N VAL A 239 -23.93 38.98 -7.17
CA VAL A 239 -22.83 38.04 -7.47
C VAL A 239 -22.79 37.67 -8.95
N ARG A 240 -21.73 36.99 -9.39
CA ARG A 240 -21.64 36.33 -10.69
C ARG A 240 -21.47 34.84 -10.47
N LYS A 241 -22.29 34.05 -11.15
CA LYS A 241 -22.26 32.61 -11.10
C LYS A 241 -21.67 32.05 -12.38
N PHE A 242 -20.97 30.95 -12.25
CA PHE A 242 -20.33 30.25 -13.34
C PHE A 242 -20.44 28.75 -13.09
N GLU A 243 -20.35 27.96 -14.16
CA GLU A 243 -20.30 26.51 -14.11
C GLU A 243 -19.53 25.99 -15.32
N ASP A 244 -18.87 24.84 -15.16
CA ASP A 244 -18.15 24.16 -16.24
C ASP A 244 -17.14 25.08 -16.97
N VAL A 245 -16.27 25.73 -16.20
CA VAL A 245 -15.25 26.69 -16.68
C VAL A 245 -13.91 26.46 -15.99
N LEU A 246 -12.86 27.06 -16.52
CA LEU A 246 -11.63 27.29 -15.76
C LEU A 246 -11.72 28.58 -14.93
N THR A 247 -11.25 28.53 -13.69
CA THR A 247 -11.02 29.71 -12.86
C THR A 247 -9.54 30.01 -12.77
N LEU A 248 -9.16 31.27 -12.96
CA LEU A 248 -7.79 31.78 -12.89
C LEU A 248 -7.69 32.88 -11.83
N ALA A 249 -6.81 32.71 -10.85
CA ALA A 249 -6.51 33.73 -9.86
C ALA A 249 -5.69 34.88 -10.47
N ASN A 250 -6.20 36.10 -10.37
CA ASN A 250 -5.59 37.30 -10.95
C ASN A 250 -4.57 37.97 -10.01
N SER A 251 -4.80 37.86 -8.70
CA SER A 251 -4.01 38.43 -7.59
C SER A 251 -3.78 37.34 -6.53
N GLY A 252 -3.04 37.63 -5.45
CA GLY A 252 -2.79 36.65 -4.39
C GLY A 252 -1.95 35.48 -4.90
N SER A 253 -2.54 34.28 -4.97
CA SER A 253 -1.92 33.12 -5.63
C SER A 253 -2.05 33.20 -7.16
N VAL A 254 -1.50 34.28 -7.74
CA VAL A 254 -1.57 34.63 -9.16
C VAL A 254 -1.22 33.44 -10.06
N GLY A 255 -2.07 33.14 -11.04
CA GLY A 255 -1.84 32.04 -11.97
C GLY A 255 -2.43 30.69 -11.53
N SER A 256 -2.84 30.55 -10.26
CA SER A 256 -3.56 29.36 -9.80
C SER A 256 -4.80 29.14 -10.66
N THR A 257 -4.90 27.94 -11.25
CA THR A 257 -5.91 27.62 -12.26
C THR A 257 -6.58 26.28 -11.94
N PHE A 258 -7.91 26.27 -11.91
CA PHE A 258 -8.72 25.10 -11.56
C PHE A 258 -9.90 24.94 -12.50
N TYR A 259 -10.27 23.70 -12.80
CA TYR A 259 -11.52 23.37 -13.47
C TYR A 259 -12.66 23.25 -12.45
N GLN A 260 -13.74 23.99 -12.68
CA GLN A 260 -14.92 24.01 -11.83
C GLN A 260 -16.08 23.35 -12.59
N GLN A 261 -16.38 22.10 -12.22
CA GLN A 261 -17.47 21.35 -12.85
C GLN A 261 -18.86 21.81 -12.40
N PHE A 262 -19.00 22.28 -11.16
CA PHE A 262 -20.29 22.63 -10.55
C PHE A 262 -20.51 24.14 -10.51
N GLU A 263 -21.77 24.58 -10.34
CA GLU A 263 -22.10 26.00 -10.15
C GLU A 263 -21.34 26.58 -8.94
N PHE A 264 -20.75 27.76 -9.12
CA PHE A 264 -20.03 28.49 -8.08
C PHE A 264 -20.16 30.02 -8.24
N VAL A 265 -19.80 30.77 -7.20
CA VAL A 265 -19.67 32.23 -7.24
C VAL A 265 -18.19 32.62 -7.21
N ALA A 266 -17.74 33.47 -8.14
CA ALA A 266 -16.35 33.91 -8.19
C ALA A 266 -16.14 35.30 -7.59
N SER A 267 -15.04 35.49 -6.85
CA SER A 267 -14.56 36.80 -6.40
C SER A 267 -14.12 37.70 -7.56
N ASP A 268 -14.01 39.00 -7.32
CA ASP A 268 -13.42 39.96 -8.26
C ASP A 268 -11.92 39.73 -8.54
N HIS A 269 -11.25 38.92 -7.73
CA HIS A 269 -9.87 38.53 -7.95
C HIS A 269 -9.73 37.25 -8.79
N VAL A 270 -10.83 36.66 -9.26
CA VAL A 270 -10.85 35.46 -10.09
C VAL A 270 -11.46 35.76 -11.45
N THR A 271 -10.90 35.18 -12.50
CA THR A 271 -11.44 35.23 -13.87
C THR A 271 -11.94 33.84 -14.26
N ALA A 272 -13.20 33.75 -14.67
CA ALA A 272 -13.77 32.58 -15.31
C ALA A 272 -13.43 32.58 -16.81
N LEU A 273 -13.04 31.42 -17.32
CA LEU A 273 -12.60 31.17 -18.70
C LEU A 273 -13.46 30.03 -19.28
N LYS A 274 -14.43 30.36 -20.14
CA LYS A 274 -15.27 29.39 -20.83
C LYS A 274 -14.71 29.14 -22.23
N SER A 275 -14.56 27.87 -22.55
CA SER A 275 -14.39 27.37 -23.91
C SER A 275 -15.66 26.62 -24.32
N GLU A 276 -16.15 26.87 -25.53
CA GLU A 276 -17.34 26.18 -26.07
C GLU A 276 -17.04 24.75 -26.51
N ASN A 277 -15.77 24.42 -26.76
CA ASN A 277 -15.33 23.13 -27.32
C ASN A 277 -14.65 22.20 -26.31
N ALA A 278 -14.36 22.69 -25.09
CA ALA A 278 -13.65 21.91 -24.09
C ALA A 278 -14.60 21.07 -23.24
N ASP A 279 -14.38 19.75 -23.20
CA ASP A 279 -14.95 18.89 -22.17
C ASP A 279 -14.14 19.00 -20.86
N LYS A 280 -14.56 18.26 -19.83
CA LYS A 280 -13.83 18.15 -18.55
C LYS A 280 -12.34 17.84 -18.74
N TYR A 281 -11.99 16.92 -19.61
CA TYR A 281 -10.63 16.43 -19.80
C TYR A 281 -9.77 17.45 -20.55
N ALA A 282 -10.33 18.09 -21.58
CA ALA A 282 -9.71 19.24 -22.22
C ALA A 282 -9.50 20.40 -21.24
N TYR A 283 -10.45 20.68 -20.34
CA TYR A 283 -10.24 21.68 -19.30
C TYR A 283 -9.13 21.32 -18.31
N LEU A 284 -9.03 20.05 -17.89
CA LEU A 284 -7.93 19.59 -17.05
C LEU A 284 -6.58 19.69 -17.76
N PHE A 285 -6.53 19.46 -19.07
CA PHE A 285 -5.35 19.73 -19.88
C PHE A 285 -5.03 21.24 -19.89
N LEU A 286 -6.01 22.06 -20.25
CA LEU A 286 -5.86 23.51 -20.36
C LEU A 286 -5.51 24.16 -19.01
N SER A 287 -5.95 23.62 -17.89
CA SER A 287 -5.60 24.14 -16.57
C SER A 287 -4.09 24.10 -16.33
N THR A 288 -3.41 23.04 -16.78
CA THR A 288 -1.95 22.93 -16.68
C THR A 288 -1.23 23.93 -17.57
N VAL A 289 -1.75 24.17 -18.78
CA VAL A 289 -1.17 25.11 -19.74
C VAL A 289 -1.37 26.54 -19.27
N VAL A 290 -2.57 26.89 -18.81
CA VAL A 290 -2.92 28.24 -18.31
C VAL A 290 -2.21 28.55 -16.99
N LYS A 291 -2.02 27.56 -16.12
CA LYS A 291 -1.32 27.75 -14.84
C LYS A 291 0.09 28.33 -15.02
N ARG A 292 0.76 28.06 -16.15
CA ARG A 292 2.09 28.62 -16.47
C ARG A 292 2.13 30.16 -16.54
N LEU A 293 0.97 30.83 -16.57
CA LEU A 293 0.91 32.28 -16.39
C LEU A 293 1.48 32.74 -15.03
N GLU A 294 1.55 31.85 -14.02
CA GLU A 294 2.24 32.10 -12.75
C GLU A 294 3.74 32.38 -12.91
N GLU A 295 4.37 31.91 -14.00
CA GLU A 295 5.77 32.20 -14.34
C GLU A 295 5.96 33.67 -14.80
N LYS A 296 4.91 34.29 -15.32
CA LYS A 296 4.94 35.62 -15.96
C LYS A 296 4.38 36.74 -15.08
N TYR A 297 3.40 36.40 -14.25
CA TYR A 297 2.64 37.32 -13.44
C TYR A 297 2.92 37.11 -11.95
N SER A 298 2.79 38.18 -11.18
CA SER A 298 3.08 38.16 -9.74
C SER A 298 2.24 39.21 -9.03
N PHE A 299 2.34 39.30 -7.70
CA PHE A 299 1.64 40.33 -6.93
C PHE A 299 1.92 41.76 -7.46
N ASN A 300 3.16 42.05 -7.85
CA ASN A 300 3.53 43.37 -8.40
C ASN A 300 3.14 43.54 -9.88
N ARG A 301 2.67 42.47 -10.52
CA ARG A 301 2.28 42.44 -11.92
C ARG A 301 1.09 41.49 -12.08
N GLU A 302 -0.08 41.94 -11.62
CA GLU A 302 -1.29 41.11 -11.65
C GLU A 302 -1.86 40.91 -13.06
N ILE A 303 -2.67 39.87 -13.21
CA ILE A 303 -3.45 39.62 -14.43
C ILE A 303 -4.63 40.59 -14.48
N ASN A 304 -4.86 41.21 -15.63
CA ASN A 304 -6.02 42.07 -15.87
C ASN A 304 -6.67 41.75 -17.22
N ASP A 305 -7.86 42.29 -17.44
CA ASP A 305 -8.70 41.98 -18.60
C ASP A 305 -8.01 42.28 -19.95
N THR A 306 -7.16 43.31 -20.01
CA THR A 306 -6.43 43.64 -21.24
C THR A 306 -5.23 42.74 -21.47
N ARG A 307 -4.53 42.36 -20.39
CA ARG A 307 -3.36 41.48 -20.42
C ARG A 307 -3.76 40.07 -20.82
N ILE A 308 -4.77 39.49 -20.16
CA ILE A 308 -5.21 38.12 -20.42
C ILE A 308 -5.70 37.93 -21.86
N LYS A 309 -6.43 38.91 -22.43
CA LYS A 309 -6.90 38.86 -23.83
C LYS A 309 -5.77 38.91 -24.86
N ARG A 310 -4.57 39.40 -24.48
CA ARG A 310 -3.37 39.44 -25.32
C ARG A 310 -2.47 38.23 -25.13
N GLU A 311 -2.76 37.38 -24.15
CA GLU A 311 -1.98 36.18 -23.92
C GLU A 311 -2.11 35.19 -25.07
N LYS A 312 -1.12 34.31 -25.15
CA LYS A 312 -1.06 33.25 -26.14
C LYS A 312 -0.74 31.94 -25.45
N LEU A 313 -1.33 30.86 -25.95
CA LEU A 313 -1.13 29.50 -25.49
C LEU A 313 -0.52 28.67 -26.60
N ILE A 314 0.33 27.71 -26.26
CA ILE A 314 0.82 26.70 -27.20
C ILE A 314 -0.02 25.45 -26.97
N LEU A 315 -0.76 25.02 -28.00
CA LEU A 315 -1.71 23.91 -27.92
C LEU A 315 -1.54 22.95 -29.10
N PRO A 316 -1.95 21.68 -28.93
CA PRO A 316 -2.01 20.71 -30.01
C PRO A 316 -3.01 21.14 -31.09
N VAL A 317 -2.77 20.71 -32.33
CA VAL A 317 -3.49 21.18 -33.52
C VAL A 317 -4.22 20.02 -34.20
N ASP A 318 -5.43 20.28 -34.69
CA ASP A 318 -6.20 19.32 -35.49
C ASP A 318 -5.82 19.39 -36.99
N LYS A 319 -6.52 18.65 -37.84
CA LYS A 319 -6.20 18.62 -39.28
C LYS A 319 -6.55 19.94 -39.98
N GLU A 320 -7.45 20.71 -39.39
CA GLU A 320 -7.97 21.98 -39.87
C GLU A 320 -7.12 23.18 -39.39
N GLY A 321 -6.20 22.97 -38.44
CA GLY A 321 -5.34 24.01 -37.89
C GLY A 321 -5.85 24.66 -36.60
N ASN A 322 -6.95 24.19 -36.03
CA ASN A 322 -7.55 24.70 -34.80
C ASN A 322 -6.99 23.96 -33.56
N PRO A 323 -7.25 24.46 -32.32
CA PRO A 323 -6.87 23.74 -31.11
C PRO A 323 -7.56 22.36 -31.06
N ASN A 324 -6.77 21.31 -30.87
CA ASN A 324 -7.24 19.93 -30.87
C ASN A 324 -7.77 19.52 -29.49
N PHE A 325 -9.00 19.93 -29.16
CA PHE A 325 -9.64 19.60 -27.87
C PHE A 325 -9.84 18.09 -27.69
N GLN A 326 -10.06 17.34 -28.77
CA GLN A 326 -10.19 15.88 -28.72
C GLN A 326 -8.87 15.24 -28.26
N TYR A 327 -7.73 15.64 -28.85
CA TYR A 327 -6.42 15.19 -28.40
C TYR A 327 -6.18 15.53 -26.92
N MET A 328 -6.50 16.75 -26.49
CA MET A 328 -6.32 17.16 -25.09
C MET A 328 -7.12 16.25 -24.15
N SER A 329 -8.35 15.92 -24.54
CA SER A 329 -9.24 15.05 -23.78
C SER A 329 -8.69 13.63 -23.71
N ASP A 330 -8.31 13.06 -24.86
CA ASP A 330 -7.80 11.69 -24.96
C ASP A 330 -6.45 11.53 -24.26
N PHE A 331 -5.59 12.55 -24.30
CA PHE A 331 -4.33 12.58 -23.58
C PHE A 331 -4.55 12.49 -22.06
N VAL A 332 -5.43 13.31 -21.49
CA VAL A 332 -5.71 13.27 -20.04
C VAL A 332 -6.40 11.96 -19.66
N LYS A 333 -7.34 11.46 -20.48
CA LYS A 333 -7.96 10.15 -20.28
C LYS A 333 -6.93 9.03 -20.29
N LYS A 334 -5.93 9.07 -21.17
CA LYS A 334 -4.81 8.11 -21.18
C LYS A 334 -4.05 8.11 -19.86
N LEU A 335 -3.64 9.29 -19.40
CA LEU A 335 -2.91 9.42 -18.14
C LEU A 335 -3.73 8.90 -16.96
N GLU A 336 -5.03 9.18 -16.96
CA GLU A 336 -5.93 8.67 -15.93
C GLU A 336 -6.12 7.15 -16.02
N LEU A 337 -6.19 6.59 -17.23
CA LEU A 337 -6.29 5.15 -17.49
C LEU A 337 -5.04 4.42 -17.00
N ASP A 338 -3.86 4.86 -17.45
CA ASP A 338 -2.58 4.30 -17.06
C ASP A 338 -2.43 4.31 -15.53
N LYS A 339 -2.79 5.43 -14.88
CA LYS A 339 -2.73 5.53 -13.42
C LYS A 339 -3.75 4.66 -12.71
N ALA A 340 -4.96 4.53 -13.24
CA ALA A 340 -5.98 3.63 -12.69
C ALA A 340 -5.53 2.17 -12.77
N GLN A 341 -4.87 1.77 -13.87
CA GLN A 341 -4.31 0.42 -14.04
C GLN A 341 -3.22 0.15 -12.99
N GLU A 342 -2.24 1.05 -12.84
CA GLU A 342 -1.18 0.92 -11.83
C GLU A 342 -1.74 0.78 -10.41
N VAL A 343 -2.73 1.59 -10.05
CA VAL A 343 -3.34 1.57 -8.71
C VAL A 343 -4.09 0.27 -8.48
N LEU A 344 -4.86 -0.20 -9.48
CA LEU A 344 -5.61 -1.44 -9.37
C LEU A 344 -4.69 -2.65 -9.22
N GLU A 345 -3.61 -2.71 -10.01
CA GLU A 345 -2.58 -3.75 -9.88
C GLU A 345 -1.94 -3.73 -8.49
N TYR A 346 -1.57 -2.55 -7.99
CA TYR A 346 -1.03 -2.39 -6.64
C TYR A 346 -1.99 -2.93 -5.56
N ILE A 347 -3.29 -2.60 -5.66
CA ILE A 347 -4.31 -3.08 -4.72
C ILE A 347 -4.37 -4.61 -4.74
N TYR A 348 -4.41 -5.23 -5.92
CA TYR A 348 -4.45 -6.69 -6.05
C TYR A 348 -3.20 -7.37 -5.47
N ILE A 349 -2.01 -6.84 -5.75
CA ILE A 349 -0.75 -7.34 -5.18
C ILE A 349 -0.79 -7.20 -3.66
N TYR A 350 -1.19 -6.04 -3.14
CA TYR A 350 -1.26 -5.78 -1.71
C TYR A 350 -2.19 -6.76 -0.99
N ILE A 351 -3.39 -6.98 -1.52
CA ILE A 351 -4.36 -7.94 -0.97
C ILE A 351 -3.77 -9.35 -0.96
N ARG A 352 -3.17 -9.77 -2.09
CA ARG A 352 -2.58 -11.11 -2.20
C ARG A 352 -1.48 -11.32 -1.17
N VAL A 353 -0.58 -10.35 -1.04
CA VAL A 353 0.51 -10.39 -0.05
C VAL A 353 -0.03 -10.43 1.37
N LYS A 354 -1.03 -9.60 1.68
CA LYS A 354 -1.65 -9.58 3.01
C LYS A 354 -2.27 -10.92 3.37
N ASN A 355 -3.01 -11.52 2.43
CA ASN A 355 -3.60 -12.83 2.62
C ASN A 355 -2.52 -13.89 2.94
N ILE A 356 -1.41 -13.93 2.18
CA ILE A 356 -0.32 -14.90 2.41
C ILE A 356 0.33 -14.69 3.80
N LEU A 357 0.50 -13.44 4.24
CA LEU A 357 1.12 -13.14 5.54
C LEU A 357 0.19 -13.47 6.72
N GLU A 358 -1.11 -13.20 6.56
CA GLU A 358 -2.14 -13.43 7.59
C GLU A 358 -2.62 -14.88 7.66
N GLU A 359 -2.35 -15.68 6.63
CA GLU A 359 -2.66 -17.11 6.62
C GLU A 359 -1.93 -17.79 7.79
N LYS A 360 -2.74 -18.26 8.76
CA LYS A 360 -2.25 -19.08 9.86
C LYS A 360 -1.79 -20.40 9.27
N VAL A 361 -0.53 -20.72 9.50
CA VAL A 361 0.02 -22.05 9.24
C VAL A 361 -0.80 -23.01 10.10
N CYS A 362 -1.60 -23.87 9.48
CA CYS A 362 -2.42 -24.85 10.21
C CYS A 362 -1.52 -25.79 11.02
N GLU A 363 -2.07 -26.42 12.06
CA GLU A 363 -1.39 -27.54 12.72
C GLU A 363 -1.08 -28.60 11.65
N ILE A 364 0.19 -28.76 11.34
CA ILE A 364 0.68 -29.65 10.30
C ILE A 364 1.33 -30.87 10.97
N SER A 365 0.95 -32.05 10.49
CA SER A 365 1.61 -33.29 10.91
C SER A 365 2.87 -33.51 10.08
N TRP A 366 3.87 -34.14 10.67
CA TRP A 366 5.14 -34.45 10.01
C TRP A 366 5.40 -35.93 10.02
N LYS A 367 6.02 -36.44 8.95
CA LYS A 367 6.44 -37.84 8.82
C LYS A 367 7.82 -37.91 8.16
N ASP A 368 8.56 -38.96 8.48
CA ASP A 368 9.80 -39.30 7.80
C ASP A 368 9.56 -40.07 6.51
N PHE A 369 10.35 -39.76 5.48
CA PHE A 369 10.33 -40.43 4.19
C PHE A 369 11.76 -40.78 3.79
N TRP A 370 11.99 -41.97 3.25
CA TRP A 370 13.24 -42.22 2.52
C TRP A 370 13.25 -41.33 1.28
N ILE A 371 14.39 -40.70 0.95
CA ILE A 371 14.47 -39.83 -0.24
C ILE A 371 14.08 -40.62 -1.50
N GLU A 372 14.41 -41.92 -1.60
CA GLU A 372 13.99 -42.72 -2.75
C GLU A 372 12.48 -42.92 -2.86
N ASP A 373 11.71 -42.79 -1.78
CA ASP A 373 10.25 -42.95 -1.82
C ASP A 373 9.58 -41.75 -2.48
N VAL A 374 10.18 -40.56 -2.37
CA VAL A 374 9.60 -39.29 -2.80
C VAL A 374 10.34 -38.64 -3.98
N CYS A 375 11.61 -39.00 -4.20
CA CYS A 375 12.45 -38.43 -5.25
C CYS A 375 13.05 -39.49 -6.18
N GLU A 376 13.15 -39.14 -7.46
CA GLU A 376 14.03 -39.80 -8.41
C GLU A 376 15.45 -39.22 -8.28
N ILE A 377 16.47 -40.08 -8.21
CA ILE A 377 17.88 -39.69 -8.08
C ILE A 377 18.64 -40.12 -9.34
N LYS A 378 19.08 -39.15 -10.14
CA LYS A 378 19.92 -39.37 -11.33
C LYS A 378 21.36 -38.91 -11.08
N SER A 379 22.33 -39.56 -11.69
CA SER A 379 23.72 -39.10 -11.64
C SER A 379 23.99 -38.01 -12.69
N GLY A 380 24.91 -37.10 -12.40
CA GLY A 380 25.58 -36.32 -13.44
C GLY A 380 26.59 -37.14 -14.22
N VAL A 381 27.33 -36.47 -15.10
CA VAL A 381 28.30 -37.09 -16.02
C VAL A 381 29.64 -36.39 -15.92
N ARG A 382 30.72 -37.17 -15.82
CA ARG A 382 32.08 -36.65 -15.75
C ARG A 382 32.40 -35.85 -17.01
N LEU A 383 32.83 -34.60 -16.81
CA LEU A 383 33.32 -33.71 -17.86
C LEU A 383 34.58 -33.01 -17.33
N THR A 384 35.75 -33.35 -17.87
CA THR A 384 37.02 -32.78 -17.43
C THR A 384 37.18 -31.35 -17.97
N LYS A 385 37.95 -30.50 -17.27
CA LYS A 385 38.22 -29.13 -17.72
C LYS A 385 38.75 -29.04 -19.16
N ALA A 386 39.59 -30.00 -19.58
CA ALA A 386 40.13 -30.05 -20.94
C ALA A 386 39.06 -30.34 -22.01
N ASN A 387 37.93 -30.95 -21.63
CA ASN A 387 36.83 -31.30 -22.53
C ASN A 387 35.67 -30.31 -22.46
N GLN A 388 35.77 -29.27 -21.62
CA GLN A 388 34.76 -28.23 -21.54
C GLN A 388 34.92 -27.27 -22.73
N GLU A 389 33.84 -27.11 -23.48
CA GLU A 389 33.73 -26.14 -24.56
C GLU A 389 33.01 -24.90 -24.02
N ILE A 390 33.57 -23.71 -24.21
CA ILE A 390 33.00 -22.46 -23.69
C ILE A 390 31.62 -22.22 -24.29
N GLY A 391 30.65 -21.85 -23.44
CA GLY A 391 29.31 -21.49 -23.89
C GLY A 391 28.50 -20.80 -22.79
N LEU A 392 27.17 -20.85 -22.91
CA LEU A 392 26.25 -20.14 -22.00
C LEU A 392 25.46 -21.07 -21.06
N ARG A 393 25.59 -22.39 -21.19
CA ARG A 393 24.88 -23.35 -20.34
C ARG A 393 25.65 -23.56 -19.03
N PRO A 394 25.02 -23.45 -17.86
CA PRO A 394 25.67 -23.77 -16.59
C PRO A 394 26.14 -25.22 -16.52
N PHE A 395 27.39 -25.41 -16.11
CA PHE A 395 27.94 -26.69 -15.67
C PHE A 395 28.01 -26.70 -14.12
N VAL A 396 27.18 -27.55 -13.52
CA VAL A 396 27.05 -27.67 -12.07
C VAL A 396 28.06 -28.68 -11.55
N GLY A 397 29.01 -28.22 -10.74
CA GLY A 397 30.03 -29.02 -10.08
C GLY A 397 29.82 -29.08 -8.57
N ALA A 398 30.67 -29.85 -7.88
CA ALA A 398 30.57 -30.08 -6.44
C ALA A 398 31.14 -28.93 -5.58
N SER A 399 30.66 -27.71 -5.82
CA SER A 399 30.99 -26.48 -5.08
C SER A 399 29.87 -26.12 -4.09
N ASP A 400 30.22 -25.44 -3.00
CA ASP A 400 29.27 -24.79 -2.07
C ASP A 400 28.95 -23.33 -2.43
N SER A 401 29.68 -22.80 -3.41
CA SER A 401 29.63 -21.41 -3.84
C SER A 401 28.91 -21.30 -5.19
N ASP A 402 28.41 -20.11 -5.51
CA ASP A 402 27.81 -19.77 -6.82
C ASP A 402 26.70 -20.72 -7.30
N ASN A 403 25.88 -21.21 -6.35
CA ASN A 403 24.86 -22.23 -6.59
C ASN A 403 25.41 -23.53 -7.21
N GLY A 404 26.67 -23.86 -6.96
CA GLY A 404 27.33 -25.03 -7.54
C GLY A 404 27.73 -24.84 -9.00
N VAL A 405 27.49 -23.69 -9.63
CA VAL A 405 27.91 -23.43 -11.01
C VAL A 405 29.42 -23.19 -11.03
N THR A 406 30.15 -24.03 -11.76
CA THR A 406 31.63 -23.98 -11.79
C THR A 406 32.20 -23.58 -13.15
N ALA A 407 31.39 -23.61 -14.20
CA ALA A 407 31.71 -23.13 -15.55
C ALA A 407 30.44 -22.86 -16.35
N PHE A 408 30.58 -22.16 -17.47
CA PHE A 408 29.55 -22.06 -18.51
C PHE A 408 30.07 -22.69 -19.80
N VAL A 409 29.30 -23.60 -20.37
CA VAL A 409 29.72 -24.48 -21.46
C VAL A 409 28.69 -24.57 -22.59
N SER A 410 29.11 -24.98 -23.77
CA SER A 410 28.22 -25.35 -24.89
C SER A 410 27.87 -26.84 -24.88
N ASN A 411 28.65 -27.66 -24.17
CA ASN A 411 28.51 -29.12 -24.15
C ASN A 411 27.09 -29.58 -23.76
N THR A 412 26.67 -30.70 -24.35
CA THR A 412 25.47 -31.44 -23.96
C THR A 412 25.86 -32.87 -23.62
N ASN A 413 25.25 -33.45 -22.60
CA ASN A 413 25.43 -34.87 -22.26
C ASN A 413 24.18 -35.40 -21.54
N LYS A 414 24.20 -36.67 -21.13
CA LYS A 414 23.06 -37.34 -20.45
C LYS A 414 22.68 -36.73 -19.09
N SER A 415 23.48 -35.78 -18.59
CA SER A 415 23.16 -35.01 -17.38
C SER A 415 22.36 -33.74 -17.63
N LEU A 416 22.04 -33.39 -18.89
CA LEU A 416 21.21 -32.22 -19.19
C LEU A 416 19.88 -32.33 -18.46
N ASP A 417 19.53 -31.30 -17.71
CA ASP A 417 18.30 -31.25 -16.91
C ASP A 417 17.89 -29.82 -16.56
N ALA A 418 16.64 -29.63 -16.16
CA ALA A 418 16.08 -28.36 -15.69
C ALA A 418 14.99 -28.62 -14.63
N ASN A 419 14.68 -27.59 -13.84
CA ASN A 419 13.73 -27.68 -12.72
C ASN A 419 14.08 -28.85 -11.77
N VAL A 420 15.33 -28.84 -11.30
CA VAL A 420 15.97 -29.96 -10.61
C VAL A 420 16.79 -29.47 -9.42
N LEU A 421 16.92 -30.31 -8.38
CA LEU A 421 17.81 -30.05 -7.25
C LEU A 421 19.14 -30.79 -7.46
N GLY A 422 20.23 -30.05 -7.63
CA GLY A 422 21.59 -30.59 -7.67
C GLY A 422 22.11 -30.78 -6.25
N VAL A 423 22.53 -31.99 -5.89
CA VAL A 423 23.03 -32.36 -4.57
C VAL A 423 24.44 -32.93 -4.69
N ASN A 424 25.40 -32.26 -4.05
CA ASN A 424 26.79 -32.66 -4.04
C ASN A 424 26.96 -33.94 -3.21
N TYR A 425 27.40 -35.02 -3.86
CA TYR A 425 27.70 -36.25 -3.14
C TYR A 425 29.16 -36.28 -2.66
N ASN A 426 30.05 -35.56 -3.36
CA ASN A 426 31.48 -35.40 -3.11
C ASN A 426 31.83 -33.90 -3.02
N GLY A 427 33.10 -33.55 -2.79
CA GLY A 427 33.54 -32.15 -2.67
C GLY A 427 32.88 -31.48 -1.47
N SER A 428 32.12 -30.40 -1.70
CA SER A 428 31.26 -29.80 -0.67
C SER A 428 30.03 -30.67 -0.41
N VAL A 429 30.23 -31.75 0.34
CA VAL A 429 29.25 -32.82 0.60
C VAL A 429 27.92 -32.28 1.15
N VAL A 430 26.80 -32.77 0.61
CA VAL A 430 25.39 -32.43 0.93
C VAL A 430 24.95 -31.04 0.48
N GLU A 431 25.87 -30.14 0.14
CA GLU A 431 25.48 -28.85 -0.44
C GLU A 431 24.62 -29.06 -1.68
N ASN A 432 23.57 -28.25 -1.77
CA ASN A 432 22.57 -28.44 -2.81
C ASN A 432 21.86 -27.16 -3.22
N PHE A 433 21.53 -27.11 -4.51
CA PHE A 433 21.02 -25.91 -5.17
C PHE A 433 19.92 -26.27 -6.15
N TYR A 434 18.90 -25.42 -6.19
CA TYR A 434 17.79 -25.55 -7.13
C TYR A 434 18.15 -24.83 -8.44
N HIS A 435 17.98 -25.53 -9.56
CA HIS A 435 18.29 -25.04 -10.89
C HIS A 435 17.00 -24.97 -11.73
N PRO A 436 16.39 -23.78 -11.89
CA PRO A 436 15.18 -23.60 -12.70
C PRO A 436 15.45 -23.63 -14.21
N TYR A 437 16.70 -23.46 -14.61
CA TYR A 437 17.18 -23.40 -16.00
C TYR A 437 17.84 -24.72 -16.43
N GLU A 438 18.04 -24.89 -17.74
CA GLU A 438 18.82 -26.00 -18.28
C GLU A 438 20.27 -25.95 -17.83
N ALA A 439 20.78 -27.05 -17.28
CA ALA A 439 22.16 -27.21 -16.87
C ALA A 439 22.63 -28.65 -17.12
N ILE A 440 23.95 -28.84 -17.21
CA ILE A 440 24.57 -30.17 -17.13
C ILE A 440 25.34 -30.29 -15.81
N PHE A 441 25.42 -31.50 -15.28
CA PHE A 441 25.88 -31.78 -13.91
C PHE A 441 27.10 -32.70 -13.95
N SER A 442 28.12 -32.41 -13.15
CA SER A 442 29.28 -33.29 -13.02
C SER A 442 28.89 -34.63 -12.39
N ASP A 443 29.72 -35.66 -12.56
CA ASP A 443 29.52 -36.97 -11.93
C ASP A 443 29.39 -36.87 -10.41
N ASP A 444 30.09 -35.90 -9.79
CA ASP A 444 30.08 -35.53 -8.37
C ASP A 444 28.77 -34.91 -7.84
N VAL A 445 27.82 -34.59 -8.71
CA VAL A 445 26.51 -34.03 -8.35
C VAL A 445 25.39 -34.98 -8.74
N LYS A 446 24.47 -35.25 -7.80
CA LYS A 446 23.23 -36.00 -8.06
C LYS A 446 22.10 -35.03 -8.34
N ARG A 447 21.22 -35.42 -9.26
CA ARG A 447 20.05 -34.67 -9.72
C ARG A 447 18.82 -35.29 -9.09
N LEU A 448 18.13 -34.53 -8.24
CA LEU A 448 16.93 -34.96 -7.55
C LEU A 448 15.71 -34.27 -8.14
N LYS A 449 14.71 -35.07 -8.51
CA LYS A 449 13.37 -34.61 -8.87
C LYS A 449 12.33 -35.29 -8.00
N TRP A 450 11.21 -34.62 -7.72
CA TRP A 450 10.07 -35.31 -7.13
C TRP A 450 9.59 -36.40 -8.08
N LYS A 451 9.20 -37.56 -7.53
CA LYS A 451 8.62 -38.65 -8.35
C LYS A 451 7.31 -38.24 -9.02
N ASP A 452 6.52 -37.43 -8.33
CA ASP A 452 5.35 -36.79 -8.90
C ASP A 452 5.73 -35.38 -9.38
N GLU A 453 6.11 -35.30 -10.66
CA GLU A 453 6.68 -34.10 -11.26
C GLU A 453 5.71 -32.91 -11.28
N ILE A 454 4.39 -33.14 -11.18
CA ILE A 454 3.40 -32.05 -11.16
C ILE A 454 3.59 -31.13 -9.95
N TYR A 455 4.17 -31.65 -8.86
CA TYR A 455 4.49 -30.89 -7.65
C TYR A 455 5.90 -30.29 -7.66
N GLY A 456 6.69 -30.55 -8.71
CA GLY A 456 8.03 -30.02 -8.89
C GLY A 456 8.03 -28.55 -9.30
N ASN A 457 8.16 -27.65 -8.31
CA ASN A 457 8.28 -26.22 -8.54
C ASN A 457 9.35 -25.60 -7.64
N LYS A 458 9.72 -24.33 -7.90
CA LYS A 458 10.72 -23.58 -7.14
C LYS A 458 10.57 -23.76 -5.62
N TYR A 459 9.36 -23.63 -5.10
CA TYR A 459 9.11 -23.61 -3.67
C TYR A 459 9.23 -25.00 -3.03
N THR A 460 8.73 -26.05 -3.68
CA THR A 460 8.88 -27.42 -3.17
C THR A 460 10.34 -27.88 -3.22
N TYR A 461 11.12 -27.48 -4.22
CA TYR A 461 12.56 -27.76 -4.27
C TYR A 461 13.37 -26.96 -3.25
N LEU A 462 13.04 -25.69 -3.00
CA LEU A 462 13.70 -24.91 -1.93
C LEU A 462 13.38 -25.49 -0.55
N PHE A 463 12.18 -26.03 -0.34
CA PHE A 463 11.83 -26.75 0.87
C PHE A 463 12.64 -28.05 1.00
N LEU A 464 12.67 -28.87 -0.05
CA LEU A 464 13.45 -30.12 -0.10
C LEU A 464 14.94 -29.87 0.15
N LYS A 465 15.49 -28.79 -0.43
CA LYS A 465 16.86 -28.33 -0.18
C LYS A 465 17.14 -28.22 1.31
N GLN A 466 16.25 -27.55 2.05
CA GLN A 466 16.44 -27.36 3.49
C GLN A 466 16.35 -28.69 4.26
N MET A 467 15.45 -29.58 3.85
CA MET A 467 15.32 -30.90 4.47
C MET A 467 16.56 -31.76 4.24
N ILE A 468 17.18 -31.69 3.06
CA ILE A 468 18.45 -32.37 2.78
C ILE A 468 19.62 -31.72 3.52
N LEU A 469 19.72 -30.38 3.51
CA LEU A 469 20.77 -29.65 4.24
C LEU A 469 20.75 -29.93 5.73
N SER A 470 19.57 -30.14 6.33
CA SER A 470 19.45 -30.52 7.75
C SER A 470 20.15 -31.85 8.09
N GLN A 471 20.42 -32.70 7.09
CA GLN A 471 21.12 -33.97 7.25
C GLN A 471 22.65 -33.83 7.11
N LYS A 472 23.16 -32.64 6.74
CA LYS A 472 24.57 -32.40 6.42
C LYS A 472 25.54 -32.86 7.51
N ILE A 473 25.17 -32.70 8.78
CA ILE A 473 26.02 -33.06 9.94
C ILE A 473 26.41 -34.55 9.98
N LYS A 474 25.66 -35.43 9.29
CA LYS A 474 25.93 -36.87 9.21
C LYS A 474 27.04 -37.24 8.22
N TYR A 475 27.41 -36.31 7.35
CA TYR A 475 28.27 -36.57 6.20
C TYR A 475 29.49 -35.67 6.22
N ALA A 476 30.60 -36.24 5.77
CA ALA A 476 31.89 -35.56 5.71
C ALA A 476 32.72 -36.14 4.55
N TYR A 477 33.91 -35.61 4.31
CA TYR A 477 34.78 -36.09 3.23
C TYR A 477 35.05 -37.61 3.29
N GLY A 478 35.26 -38.15 4.48
CA GLY A 478 35.44 -39.60 4.71
C GLY A 478 34.13 -40.42 4.66
N TYR A 479 32.97 -39.76 4.76
CA TYR A 479 31.65 -40.38 4.74
C TYR A 479 30.70 -39.61 3.82
N LYS A 480 30.91 -39.80 2.50
CA LYS A 480 30.26 -39.08 1.41
C LYS A 480 28.76 -39.37 1.28
N PHE A 481 27.98 -38.42 0.78
CA PHE A 481 26.53 -38.61 0.60
C PHE A 481 26.19 -39.23 -0.77
N ASN A 482 26.79 -40.38 -1.10
CA ASN A 482 26.62 -41.03 -2.41
C ASN A 482 25.17 -41.44 -2.72
N GLY A 483 24.87 -41.81 -3.98
CA GLY A 483 23.51 -42.09 -4.42
C GLY A 483 22.78 -43.18 -3.63
N GLU A 484 23.46 -44.25 -3.22
CA GLU A 484 22.86 -45.30 -2.39
C GLU A 484 22.55 -44.81 -0.96
N ARG A 485 23.41 -43.96 -0.40
CA ARG A 485 23.14 -43.30 0.89
C ARG A 485 22.03 -42.26 0.79
N MET A 486 21.95 -41.52 -0.32
CA MET A 486 20.83 -40.61 -0.59
C MET A 486 19.52 -41.37 -0.58
N LYS A 487 19.41 -42.47 -1.34
CA LYS A 487 18.20 -43.31 -1.38
C LYS A 487 17.72 -43.69 0.02
N ARG A 488 18.67 -44.14 0.86
CA ARG A 488 18.44 -44.57 2.25
C ARG A 488 18.62 -43.46 3.29
N GLN A 489 18.51 -42.19 2.93
CA GLN A 489 18.47 -41.11 3.92
C GLN A 489 17.02 -40.72 4.16
N LYS A 490 16.63 -40.61 5.43
CA LYS A 490 15.31 -40.11 5.82
C LYS A 490 15.29 -38.59 5.88
N ILE A 491 14.23 -37.99 5.36
CA ILE A 491 13.93 -36.56 5.51
C ILE A 491 12.54 -36.40 6.12
N MET A 492 12.35 -35.34 6.92
CA MET A 492 11.05 -35.00 7.46
C MET A 492 10.28 -34.16 6.44
N LEU A 493 9.03 -34.51 6.17
CA LEU A 493 8.14 -33.72 5.33
C LEU A 493 6.79 -33.51 6.03
N PRO A 494 6.14 -32.35 5.80
CA PRO A 494 4.76 -32.13 6.22
C PRO A 494 3.85 -33.11 5.46
N VAL A 495 2.78 -33.56 6.10
CA VAL A 495 1.85 -34.53 5.51
C VAL A 495 0.39 -34.09 5.58
N THR A 496 -0.36 -34.45 4.56
CA THR A 496 -1.81 -34.31 4.52
C THR A 496 -2.46 -35.28 5.52
N LYS A 497 -3.79 -35.19 5.69
CA LYS A 497 -4.55 -36.14 6.51
C LYS A 497 -4.40 -37.61 6.08
N THR A 498 -4.02 -37.86 4.83
CA THR A 498 -3.78 -39.22 4.31
C THR A 498 -2.33 -39.69 4.53
N GLY A 499 -1.46 -38.86 5.10
CA GLY A 499 -0.06 -39.20 5.40
C GLY A 499 0.89 -39.10 4.20
N LEU A 500 0.43 -38.51 3.08
CA LEU A 500 1.25 -38.20 1.90
C LEU A 500 1.93 -36.82 2.07
N PRO A 501 3.08 -36.57 1.43
CA PRO A 501 3.72 -35.26 1.46
C PRO A 501 2.75 -34.13 1.05
N ASP A 502 2.69 -33.07 1.87
CA ASP A 502 1.83 -31.91 1.64
C ASP A 502 2.57 -30.82 0.85
N TYR A 503 2.52 -30.93 -0.48
CA TYR A 503 3.23 -30.01 -1.39
C TYR A 503 2.65 -28.59 -1.40
N ASP A 504 1.34 -28.46 -1.17
CA ASP A 504 0.68 -27.16 -1.08
C ASP A 504 1.14 -26.41 0.17
N TYR A 505 1.23 -27.10 1.30
CA TYR A 505 1.83 -26.55 2.51
C TYR A 505 3.27 -26.11 2.27
N MET A 506 4.12 -26.97 1.67
CA MET A 506 5.53 -26.63 1.39
C MET A 506 5.63 -25.37 0.52
N THR A 507 4.78 -25.27 -0.51
CA THR A 507 4.74 -24.13 -1.42
C THR A 507 4.34 -22.84 -0.71
N SER A 508 3.24 -22.87 0.06
CA SER A 508 2.74 -21.71 0.78
C SER A 508 3.69 -21.26 1.89
N TYR A 509 4.30 -22.20 2.62
CA TYR A 509 5.30 -21.92 3.64
C TYR A 509 6.52 -21.20 3.05
N MET A 510 7.09 -21.71 1.95
CA MET A 510 8.27 -21.07 1.34
C MET A 510 7.95 -19.71 0.72
N LYS A 511 6.76 -19.53 0.13
CA LYS A 511 6.30 -18.22 -0.35
C LYS A 511 6.20 -17.21 0.78
N LYS A 512 5.64 -17.61 1.92
CA LYS A 512 5.53 -16.75 3.11
C LYS A 512 6.92 -16.35 3.61
N GLN A 513 7.84 -17.29 3.75
CA GLN A 513 9.23 -17.01 4.16
C GLN A 513 9.95 -16.06 3.18
N GLU A 514 9.80 -16.28 1.87
CA GLU A 514 10.35 -15.39 0.83
C GLU A 514 9.80 -13.97 0.98
N LEU A 515 8.48 -13.81 1.14
CA LEU A 515 7.84 -12.50 1.34
C LEU A 515 8.29 -11.82 2.63
N GLU A 516 8.33 -12.53 3.75
CA GLU A 516 8.80 -11.98 5.04
C GLU A 516 10.23 -11.43 4.93
N GLN A 517 11.12 -12.15 4.22
CA GLN A 517 12.48 -11.70 4.00
C GLN A 517 12.56 -10.52 3.03
N ILE A 518 11.76 -10.50 1.96
CA ILE A 518 11.65 -9.35 1.05
C ILE A 518 11.22 -8.11 1.84
N PHE A 519 10.18 -8.21 2.67
CA PHE A 519 9.73 -7.09 3.49
C PHE A 519 10.78 -6.65 4.50
N LYS A 520 11.53 -7.58 5.09
CA LYS A 520 12.67 -7.24 5.96
C LYS A 520 13.72 -6.41 5.23
N ILE A 521 14.06 -6.78 3.99
CA ILE A 521 15.01 -6.04 3.13
C ILE A 521 14.43 -4.69 2.71
N LEU A 522 13.20 -4.64 2.22
CA LEU A 522 12.55 -3.38 1.83
C LEU A 522 12.47 -2.41 3.01
N ASN A 523 12.14 -2.91 4.20
CA ASN A 523 12.13 -2.09 5.42
C ASN A 523 13.54 -1.62 5.80
N TYR A 524 14.59 -2.38 5.49
CA TYR A 524 15.98 -1.97 5.68
C TYR A 524 16.41 -0.89 4.66
N LEU A 525 16.19 -1.12 3.37
CA LEU A 525 16.53 -0.16 2.31
C LEU A 525 15.74 1.15 2.44
N ASN A 526 14.46 1.03 2.80
CA ASN A 526 13.65 2.18 3.13
C ASN A 526 14.20 2.93 4.33
N LYS A 527 14.95 2.31 5.27
CA LYS A 527 15.64 3.02 6.35
C LYS A 527 16.87 3.80 5.86
N GLU A 528 17.63 3.30 4.88
CA GLU A 528 18.84 3.94 4.36
C GLU A 528 18.59 5.06 3.33
N ASN A 529 17.55 4.96 2.49
CA ASN A 529 17.23 5.94 1.44
C ASN A 529 16.66 7.31 1.92
N THR A 530 16.91 7.72 3.17
CA THR A 530 16.60 9.09 3.65
C THR A 530 17.83 9.88 4.09
N HIS A 531 19.02 9.47 3.64
CA HIS A 531 20.25 10.23 3.82
C HIS A 531 20.65 11.05 2.58
N VAL A 532 19.73 11.30 1.66
CA VAL A 532 19.92 12.22 0.51
C VAL A 532 18.92 13.36 0.59
#